data_AF-A0A7C6HWF8-F1
#
_entry.id   AF-A0A7C6HWF8-F1
#
_cell.length_a   1.000
_cell.length_b   1.000
_cell.length_c   1.000
_cell.angle_alpha   90.00
_cell.angle_beta   90.00
_cell.angle_gamma   90.00
#
_symmetry.space_group_name_H-M   'P 1'
#
loop_
_entity.id
_entity.type
_entity.pdbx_description
1 polymer ?
#
loop_
_entity_poly.entity_id
_entity_poly.type
_entity_poly.pdbx_seq_one_letter_code
_entity_poly.pdbx_strand_id
1 'polypeptide(L)'
;MDVNNFKEINDKDGHDFGDYALKKVAAVIRKSFNSHYTCFRVGGDEFSRDTDRVKLERQLKKMIVNIEKERQKESRLPTVSYGYSIFIGGKALDLREVIKEADDQMYYYKNIQKERQRTERADFKEVDN
;
A
#
# COMPACT_ATOMS: atom_id res chain seq x y z
N MET A 1 1.37 -5.51 1.12
CA MET A 1 0.73 -4.22 0.76
C MET A 1 -0.68 -4.22 1.31
N ASP A 2 -1.16 -3.09 1.80
CA ASP A 2 -2.46 -2.92 2.47
C ASP A 2 -3.16 -1.64 1.99
N VAL A 3 -4.49 -1.69 1.83
CA VAL A 3 -5.31 -0.55 1.40
C VAL A 3 -5.76 0.24 2.64
N ASN A 4 -5.33 1.49 2.74
CA ASN A 4 -5.55 2.29 3.94
C ASN A 4 -7.03 2.63 4.13
N ASN A 5 -7.49 2.52 5.38
CA ASN A 5 -8.85 2.89 5.83
C ASN A 5 -9.97 2.21 5.02
N PHE A 6 -9.73 1.04 4.42
CA PHE A 6 -10.70 0.41 3.51
C PHE A 6 -12.07 0.13 4.15
N LYS A 7 -12.09 -0.23 5.43
CA LYS A 7 -13.34 -0.39 6.17
C LYS A 7 -14.13 0.93 6.26
N GLU A 8 -13.47 2.05 6.52
CA GLU A 8 -14.13 3.36 6.56
C GLU A 8 -14.70 3.76 5.19
N ILE A 9 -14.05 3.36 4.10
CA ILE A 9 -14.58 3.58 2.74
C ILE A 9 -15.86 2.77 2.55
N ASN A 10 -15.86 1.48 2.91
CA ASN A 10 -17.08 0.67 2.84
C ASN A 10 -18.20 1.25 3.70
N ASP A 11 -17.87 1.69 4.91
CA ASP A 11 -18.86 2.21 5.87
C ASP A 11 -19.43 3.58 5.43
N LYS A 12 -18.66 4.41 4.71
CA LYS A 12 -19.07 5.76 4.26
C LYS A 12 -19.65 5.80 2.85
N ASP A 13 -19.01 5.12 1.91
CA ASP A 13 -19.30 5.19 0.48
C ASP A 13 -20.02 3.93 -0.05
N GLY A 14 -20.20 2.92 0.80
CA GLY A 14 -20.86 1.67 0.47
C GLY A 14 -19.94 0.64 -0.18
N HIS A 15 -20.36 -0.63 -0.10
CA HIS A 15 -19.59 -1.76 -0.62
C HIS A 15 -19.36 -1.70 -2.14
N ASP A 16 -20.32 -1.17 -2.91
CA ASP A 16 -20.17 -1.03 -4.36
C ASP A 16 -19.01 -0.09 -4.72
N PHE A 17 -18.87 1.01 -3.97
CA PHE A 17 -17.73 1.91 -4.13
C PHE A 17 -16.43 1.26 -3.62
N GLY A 18 -16.48 0.54 -2.50
CA GLY A 18 -15.35 -0.24 -2.00
C GLY A 18 -14.79 -1.21 -3.05
N ASP A 19 -15.66 -1.96 -3.72
CA ASP A 19 -15.29 -2.87 -4.80
C ASP A 19 -14.68 -2.15 -6.01
N TYR A 20 -15.26 -1.01 -6.39
CA TYR A 20 -14.71 -0.14 -7.42
C TYR A 20 -13.30 0.36 -7.05
N ALA A 21 -13.10 0.82 -5.82
CA ALA A 21 -11.84 1.30 -5.32
C ALA A 21 -10.77 0.20 -5.32
N LEU A 22 -11.10 -1.00 -4.85
CA LEU A 22 -10.19 -2.16 -4.91
C LEU A 22 -9.80 -2.50 -6.34
N LYS A 23 -10.76 -2.55 -7.27
CA LYS A 23 -10.47 -2.83 -8.69
C LYS A 23 -9.53 -1.77 -9.30
N LYS A 24 -9.69 -0.51 -8.94
CA LYS A 24 -8.81 0.58 -9.39
C LYS A 24 -7.40 0.45 -8.82
N VAL A 25 -7.26 0.24 -7.52
CA VAL A 25 -5.96 0.03 -6.86
C VAL A 25 -5.25 -1.18 -7.47
N ALA A 26 -5.94 -2.32 -7.57
CA ALA A 26 -5.37 -3.54 -8.15
C ALA A 26 -4.91 -3.33 -9.61
N ALA A 27 -5.65 -2.56 -10.41
CA ALA A 27 -5.23 -2.21 -11.77
C ALA A 27 -3.95 -1.36 -11.80
N VAL A 28 -3.77 -0.44 -10.84
CA VAL A 28 -2.54 0.36 -10.71
C VAL A 28 -1.35 -0.50 -10.28
N ILE A 29 -1.56 -1.39 -9.29
CA ILE A 29 -0.53 -2.33 -8.83
C ILE A 29 -0.08 -3.20 -10.00
N ARG A 30 -1.01 -3.83 -10.72
CA ARG A 30 -0.70 -4.69 -11.88
C ARG A 30 0.00 -3.95 -13.03
N LYS A 31 -0.25 -2.65 -13.21
CA LYS A 31 0.47 -1.85 -14.21
C LYS A 31 1.88 -1.48 -13.76
N SER A 32 2.09 -1.36 -12.46
CA SER A 32 3.38 -0.98 -11.87
C SER A 32 4.32 -2.17 -11.77
N PHE A 33 3.76 -3.36 -11.50
CA PHE A 33 4.46 -4.62 -11.41
C PHE A 33 4.10 -5.47 -12.63
N ASN A 34 5.01 -5.54 -13.63
CA ASN A 34 4.80 -6.32 -14.85
C ASN A 34 4.74 -7.85 -14.57
N SER A 35 4.67 -8.68 -15.63
CA SER A 35 4.61 -10.14 -15.56
C SER A 35 5.76 -10.84 -14.82
N HIS A 36 6.83 -10.15 -14.44
CA HIS A 36 7.94 -10.71 -13.65
C HIS A 36 7.67 -10.74 -12.15
N TYR A 37 6.59 -10.09 -11.70
CA TYR A 37 6.20 -10.02 -10.30
C TYR A 37 4.98 -10.91 -10.09
N THR A 38 5.11 -11.92 -9.25
CA THR A 38 3.96 -12.70 -8.80
C THR A 38 3.40 -12.05 -7.55
N CYS A 39 2.22 -11.44 -7.67
CA CYS A 39 1.49 -10.89 -6.53
C CYS A 39 0.60 -11.97 -5.93
N PHE A 40 0.71 -12.22 -4.63
CA PHE A 40 -0.16 -13.16 -3.91
C PHE A 40 -0.83 -12.44 -2.75
N ARG A 41 -2.11 -12.74 -2.50
CA ARG A 41 -2.84 -12.30 -1.32
C ARG A 41 -2.72 -13.35 -0.22
N VAL A 42 -2.09 -13.01 0.91
CA VAL A 42 -2.03 -13.88 2.10
C VAL A 42 -2.75 -13.16 3.23
N GLY A 43 -3.91 -13.66 3.66
CA GLY A 43 -4.60 -13.20 4.87
C GLY A 43 -5.09 -11.73 4.90
N GLY A 44 -4.90 -10.95 3.83
CA GLY A 44 -5.21 -9.51 3.81
C GLY A 44 -4.15 -8.70 3.04
N ASP A 45 -2.91 -9.18 2.99
CA ASP A 45 -1.76 -8.45 2.47
C ASP A 45 -1.22 -9.02 1.16
N GLU A 46 -0.74 -8.14 0.26
CA GLU A 46 -0.12 -8.54 -1.03
C GLU A 46 1.42 -8.58 -0.97
N PHE A 47 2.03 -9.67 -1.46
CA PHE A 47 3.50 -9.88 -1.53
C PHE A 47 3.97 -10.07 -2.97
N SER A 48 5.20 -9.64 -3.28
CA SER A 48 5.83 -9.76 -4.61
C SER A 48 7.33 -10.11 -4.51
N ARG A 49 7.86 -10.89 -5.46
CA ARG A 49 9.26 -11.38 -5.49
C ARG A 49 10.07 -10.68 -6.60
N ASP A 50 11.20 -10.08 -6.24
CA ASP A 50 12.22 -9.56 -7.16
C ASP A 50 13.61 -9.70 -6.53
N THR A 51 14.64 -9.88 -7.36
CA THR A 51 16.04 -10.03 -6.95
C THR A 51 16.83 -8.72 -7.03
N ASP A 52 16.26 -7.66 -7.62
CA ASP A 52 16.93 -6.35 -7.80
C ASP A 52 16.24 -5.26 -6.98
N ARG A 53 16.90 -4.86 -5.88
CA ARG A 53 16.42 -3.81 -4.96
C ARG A 53 16.09 -2.50 -5.65
N VAL A 54 16.96 -2.05 -6.55
CA VAL A 54 16.82 -0.74 -7.18
C VAL A 54 15.62 -0.75 -8.12
N LYS A 55 15.40 -1.86 -8.83
CA LYS A 55 14.20 -2.01 -9.67
C LYS A 55 12.94 -2.08 -8.82
N LEU A 56 12.93 -2.86 -7.74
CA LEU A 56 11.78 -2.98 -6.84
C LEU A 56 11.39 -1.62 -6.22
N GLU A 57 12.35 -0.90 -5.64
CA GLU A 57 12.11 0.44 -5.08
C GLU A 57 11.57 1.41 -6.12
N ARG A 58 12.09 1.37 -7.35
CA ARG A 58 11.59 2.22 -8.44
C ARG A 58 10.15 1.89 -8.82
N GLN A 59 9.78 0.60 -8.86
CA GLN A 59 8.40 0.20 -9.16
C GLN A 59 7.44 0.57 -8.02
N LEU A 60 7.85 0.39 -6.77
CA LEU A 60 7.07 0.80 -5.60
C LEU A 60 6.82 2.32 -5.60
N LYS A 61 7.85 3.13 -5.88
CA LYS A 61 7.70 4.59 -6.03
C LYS A 61 6.74 4.94 -7.17
N LYS A 62 6.89 4.29 -8.33
CA LYS A 62 6.01 4.48 -9.49
C LYS A 62 4.56 4.12 -9.18
N MET A 63 4.34 3.04 -8.43
CA MET A 63 3.02 2.61 -7.97
C MET A 63 2.35 3.69 -7.13
N ILE A 64 3.02 4.21 -6.09
CA ILE A 64 2.46 5.26 -5.24
C ILE A 64 2.10 6.50 -6.06
N VAL A 65 3.01 6.96 -6.92
CA VAL A 65 2.75 8.13 -7.79
C VAL A 65 1.52 7.91 -8.68
N ASN A 66 1.34 6.69 -9.20
CA ASN A 66 0.19 6.37 -10.05
C ASN A 66 -1.12 6.28 -9.25
N ILE A 67 -1.08 5.78 -8.00
CA ILE A 67 -2.23 5.78 -7.10
C ILE A 67 -2.64 7.24 -6.82
N GLU A 68 -1.70 8.11 -6.47
CA GLU A 68 -2.00 9.52 -6.23
C GLU A 68 -2.57 10.23 -7.47
N LYS A 69 -2.09 9.90 -8.68
CA LYS A 69 -2.67 10.43 -9.92
C LYS A 69 -4.13 9.98 -10.14
N GLU A 70 -4.49 8.76 -9.76
CA GLU A 70 -5.89 8.33 -9.80
C GLU A 70 -6.72 9.03 -8.71
N ARG A 71 -6.14 9.25 -7.52
CA ARG A 71 -6.78 10.02 -6.45
C ARG A 71 -7.05 11.48 -6.83
N GLN A 72 -6.20 12.09 -7.66
CA GLN A 72 -6.46 13.44 -8.20
C GLN A 72 -7.70 13.48 -9.10
N LYS A 73 -8.11 12.36 -9.69
CA LYS A 73 -9.33 12.26 -10.52
C LYS A 73 -10.55 11.85 -9.69
N GLU A 74 -10.34 11.06 -8.65
CA GLU A 74 -11.36 10.58 -7.71
C GLU A 74 -10.78 10.57 -6.29
N SER A 75 -11.03 11.64 -5.54
CA SER A 75 -10.39 11.90 -4.24
C SER A 75 -10.77 10.88 -3.16
N ARG A 76 -11.88 10.17 -3.34
CA ARG A 76 -12.34 9.09 -2.45
C ARG A 76 -11.54 7.81 -2.60
N LEU A 77 -10.70 7.68 -3.63
CA LEU A 77 -9.83 6.50 -3.77
C LEU A 77 -8.83 6.43 -2.59
N PRO A 78 -8.59 5.21 -2.05
CA PRO A 78 -7.69 5.02 -0.92
C PRO A 78 -6.23 5.23 -1.32
N THR A 79 -5.40 5.49 -0.32
CA THR A 79 -3.94 5.33 -0.41
C THR A 79 -3.55 3.89 -0.06
N VAL A 80 -2.31 3.50 -0.39
CA VAL A 80 -1.78 2.15 -0.11
C VAL A 80 -0.52 2.25 0.73
N SER A 81 -0.40 1.37 1.72
CA SER A 81 0.82 1.15 2.50
C SER A 81 1.51 -0.13 2.04
N TYR A 82 2.84 -0.16 2.04
CA TYR A 82 3.62 -1.34 1.64
C TYR A 82 4.89 -1.46 2.47
N GLY A 83 5.39 -2.68 2.59
CA GLY A 83 6.72 -3.01 3.09
C GLY A 83 7.33 -4.09 2.19
N TYR A 84 8.65 -4.19 2.14
CA TYR A 84 9.34 -5.19 1.33
C TYR A 84 10.64 -5.64 2.00
N SER A 85 11.00 -6.91 1.84
CA SER A 85 12.30 -7.45 2.25
C SER A 85 12.97 -8.08 1.03
N ILE A 86 14.30 -8.03 0.98
CA ILE A 86 15.10 -8.57 -0.11
C ILE A 86 16.05 -9.59 0.45
N PHE A 87 15.85 -10.82 0.03
CA PHE A 87 16.75 -11.90 0.36
C PHE A 87 17.85 -12.04 -0.71
N ILE A 88 19.10 -11.87 -0.29
CA ILE A 88 20.28 -12.14 -1.10
C ILE A 88 20.80 -13.52 -0.68
N GLY A 89 20.90 -14.46 -1.63
CA GLY A 89 21.31 -15.84 -1.35
C GLY A 89 22.66 -15.92 -0.62
N GLY A 90 22.83 -16.97 0.20
CA GLY A 90 24.05 -17.22 0.99
C GLY A 90 23.80 -17.65 2.43
N LYS A 91 22.57 -17.54 2.93
CA LYS A 91 22.09 -18.14 4.19
C LYS A 91 20.91 -19.08 3.92
N ALA A 92 20.57 -19.96 4.86
CA ALA A 92 19.29 -20.66 4.81
C ALA A 92 18.16 -19.61 4.84
N LEU A 93 17.18 -19.73 3.94
CA LEU A 93 16.03 -18.84 3.88
C LEU A 93 15.13 -19.10 5.10
N ASP A 94 15.17 -18.24 6.12
CA ASP A 94 14.10 -18.19 7.11
C ASP A 94 12.96 -17.32 6.58
N LEU A 95 11.98 -17.99 5.96
CA LEU A 95 10.81 -17.32 5.40
C LEU A 95 10.05 -16.50 6.45
N ARG A 96 10.11 -16.87 7.74
CA ARG A 96 9.43 -16.13 8.82
C ARG A 96 10.08 -14.78 9.08
N GLU A 97 11.41 -14.70 9.08
CA GLU A 97 12.12 -13.42 9.24
C GLU A 97 11.84 -12.47 8.07
N VAL A 98 11.86 -12.98 6.84
CA VAL A 98 11.60 -12.19 5.63
C VAL A 98 10.19 -11.60 5.62
N ILE A 99 9.20 -12.41 6.00
CA ILE A 99 7.80 -11.95 6.13
C ILE A 99 7.70 -10.91 7.25
N LYS A 100 8.28 -11.20 8.42
CA LYS A 100 8.24 -10.28 9.57
C LYS A 100 8.82 -8.90 9.23
N GLU A 101 9.95 -8.85 8.53
CA GLU A 101 10.56 -7.58 8.14
C GLU A 101 9.66 -6.76 7.20
N ALA A 102 9.04 -7.42 6.22
CA ALA A 102 8.10 -6.76 5.31
C ALA A 102 6.86 -6.23 6.05
N ASP A 103 6.33 -7.01 7.00
CA ASP A 103 5.18 -6.62 7.82
C ASP A 103 5.52 -5.45 8.76
N ASP A 104 6.69 -5.48 9.42
CA ASP A 104 7.14 -4.41 10.31
C ASP A 104 7.25 -3.07 9.55
N GLN A 105 7.80 -3.08 8.33
CA GLN A 105 7.88 -1.90 7.48
C GLN A 105 6.49 -1.39 7.07
N MET A 106 5.59 -2.29 6.68
CA MET A 106 4.23 -1.94 6.29
C MET A 106 3.48 -1.29 7.47
N TYR A 107 3.61 -1.87 8.66
CA TYR A 107 3.00 -1.35 9.88
C TYR A 107 3.54 0.04 10.25
N TYR A 108 4.85 0.26 10.09
CA TYR A 108 5.48 1.57 10.27
C TYR A 108 4.87 2.64 9.35
N TYR A 109 4.76 2.37 8.04
CA TYR A 109 4.16 3.32 7.10
C TYR A 109 2.67 3.57 7.37
N LYS A 110 1.94 2.54 7.78
CA LYS A 110 0.52 2.65 8.16
C LYS A 110 0.34 3.59 9.37
N ASN A 111 1.24 3.53 10.35
CA ASN A 111 1.20 4.44 11.50
C ASN A 111 1.55 5.88 11.10
N ILE A 112 2.56 6.11 10.26
CA ILE A 112 2.87 7.46 9.76
C ILE A 112 1.68 8.08 9.03
N GLN A 113 0.99 7.31 8.19
CA GLN A 113 -0.20 7.77 7.47
C GLN A 113 -1.34 8.14 8.44
N LYS A 114 -1.58 7.31 9.46
CA LYS A 114 -2.58 7.60 10.50
C LYS A 114 -2.25 8.87 11.29
N GLU A 115 -0.99 9.08 11.66
CA GLU A 115 -0.55 10.28 12.38
C GLU A 115 -0.69 11.53 11.51
N ARG A 116 -0.30 11.48 10.23
CA ARG A 116 -0.54 12.60 9.29
C ARG A 116 -2.03 12.98 9.20
N GLN A 117 -2.90 11.99 9.05
CA GLN A 117 -4.35 12.23 9.01
C GLN A 117 -4.91 12.80 10.33
N ARG A 118 -4.30 12.46 11.47
CA ARG A 118 -4.66 13.04 12.78
C ARG A 118 -4.25 14.50 12.88
N THR A 119 -3.02 14.83 12.49
CA THR A 119 -2.51 16.20 12.50
C THR A 119 -3.30 17.09 11.54
N GLU A 120 -3.51 16.66 10.29
CA GLU A 120 -4.30 17.42 9.30
C GLU A 120 -5.75 17.69 9.77
N ARG A 121 -6.36 16.75 10.52
CA ARG A 121 -7.69 16.94 11.12
C ARG A 121 -7.69 17.84 12.36
N ALA A 122 -6.58 17.93 13.08
CA ALA A 122 -6.44 18.80 14.23
C ALA A 122 -6.25 20.26 13.79
N ASP A 123 -5.39 20.48 12.79
CA ASP A 123 -5.16 21.81 12.20
C ASP A 123 -6.44 22.39 11.58
N PHE A 124 -7.27 21.55 10.96
CA PHE A 124 -8.57 21.99 10.42
C PHE A 124 -9.58 22.42 11.50
N LYS A 125 -9.46 21.92 12.74
CA LYS A 125 -10.35 22.28 13.85
C LYS A 125 -9.91 23.55 14.60
N GLU A 126 -8.65 23.96 14.50
CA GLU A 126 -8.16 25.20 15.12
C GLU A 126 -8.45 26.46 14.27
N VAL A 127 -8.69 26.31 12.97
CA VAL A 127 -8.97 27.44 12.07
C VAL A 127 -10.45 27.89 12.11
N ASP A 128 -11.34 27.04 12.62
CA ASP A 128 -12.79 27.29 12.70
C ASP A 128 -13.27 27.82 14.08
N ASN A 129 -12.35 28.25 14.96
CA ASN A 129 -12.67 28.82 16.28
C ASN A 129 -12.28 30.30 16.43
#